data_AF-A0AAU9VMK9-F1
#
_entry.id   AF-A0AAU9VMK9-F1
#
_cell.length_a   1.000
_cell.length_b   1.000
_cell.length_c   1.000
_cell.angle_alpha   90.00
_cell.angle_beta   90.00
_cell.angle_gamma   90.00
#
_symmetry.space_group_name_H-M   'P 1'
#
loop_
_entity.id
_entity.type
_entity.pdbx_description
1 polymer ?
#
loop_
_entity_poly.entity_id
_entity_poly.type
_entity_poly.pdbx_seq_one_letter_code
_entity_poly.pdbx_strand_id
1 'polypeptide(L)'
;VREHYLRKDVPCHSEVCAVCEQGNGTLLCKSLTHYVVPDCQVSRLFLEILESAELQGIIFFETVVNYVQHQGGRKLQSQLKDIVNNNRQQNIIFSNEFCDGAYVSRESKESSEEWQWR
;
A
#
# COMPACT_ATOMS: atom_id res chain seq x y z
N VAL A 1 14.36 19.13 10.30
CA VAL A 1 12.92 19.29 9.97
C VAL A 1 12.77 19.02 8.48
N ARG A 2 11.85 18.15 8.06
CA ARG A 2 11.49 17.92 6.65
C ARG A 2 10.05 18.34 6.48
N GLU A 3 9.74 19.00 5.37
CA GLU A 3 8.35 19.34 5.02
C GLU A 3 7.62 18.06 4.57
N HIS A 4 6.34 17.95 4.93
CA HIS A 4 5.48 16.82 4.57
C HIS A 4 4.23 17.37 3.87
N TYR A 5 4.08 17.07 2.59
CA TYR A 5 3.02 17.63 1.75
C TYR A 5 1.89 16.62 1.57
N LEU A 6 0.65 17.06 1.81
CA LEU A 6 -0.54 16.26 1.62
C LEU A 6 -1.29 16.68 0.36
N ARG A 7 -1.82 15.68 -0.35
CA ARG A 7 -2.49 15.80 -1.64
C ARG A 7 -3.91 15.24 -1.55
N LYS A 8 -4.83 15.86 -2.29
CA LYS A 8 -6.22 15.40 -2.43
C LYS A 8 -6.45 14.58 -3.70
N ASP A 9 -5.46 14.57 -4.59
CA ASP A 9 -5.48 13.96 -5.91
C ASP A 9 -4.60 12.70 -5.97
N VAL A 10 -4.46 11.98 -4.85
CA VAL A 10 -3.79 10.67 -4.84
C VAL A 10 -4.76 9.64 -5.47
N PRO A 11 -4.39 8.98 -6.58
CA PRO A 11 -5.28 8.04 -7.26
C PRO A 11 -5.52 6.80 -6.39
N CYS A 12 -6.78 6.34 -6.33
CA CYS A 12 -7.13 5.08 -5.67
C CYS A 12 -6.85 3.84 -6.54
N HIS A 13 -6.55 4.04 -7.84
CA HIS A 13 -6.30 2.99 -8.83
C HIS A 13 -7.47 2.03 -9.05
N SER A 14 -8.68 2.34 -8.60
CA SER A 14 -9.86 1.51 -8.80
C SER A 14 -10.56 1.84 -10.12
N GLU A 15 -10.80 0.83 -10.97
CA GLU A 15 -11.54 1.00 -12.24
C GLU A 15 -13.00 1.44 -12.05
N VAL A 16 -13.59 1.19 -10.87
CA VAL A 16 -14.97 1.59 -10.57
C VAL A 16 -15.07 3.00 -9.98
N CYS A 17 -13.94 3.64 -9.67
CA CYS A 17 -13.95 4.99 -9.11
C CYS A 17 -14.19 6.04 -10.20
N ALA A 18 -15.28 6.80 -10.08
CA ALA A 18 -15.64 7.88 -10.99
C ALA A 18 -15.10 9.27 -10.57
N VAL A 19 -14.44 9.36 -9.41
CA VAL A 19 -14.01 10.64 -8.80
C VAL A 19 -12.52 10.89 -8.98
N CYS A 20 -11.69 9.88 -8.76
CA CYS A 20 -10.24 10.05 -8.87
C CYS A 20 -9.80 10.13 -10.33
N GLU A 21 -8.96 11.10 -10.66
CA GLU A 21 -8.16 11.04 -11.88
C GLU A 21 -7.16 9.90 -11.73
N GLN A 22 -7.37 8.82 -12.47
CA GLN A 22 -6.50 7.66 -12.40
C GLN A 22 -5.15 8.01 -13.03
N GLY A 23 -4.07 7.79 -12.27
CA GLY A 23 -2.72 7.98 -12.78
C GLY A 23 -2.29 6.88 -13.76
N ASN A 24 -1.04 6.97 -14.21
CA ASN A 24 -0.42 5.90 -14.97
C ASN A 24 -0.07 4.73 -14.05
N GLY A 25 -0.43 3.50 -14.43
CA GLY A 25 -0.06 2.29 -13.70
C GLY A 25 -1.11 1.19 -13.77
N THR A 26 -0.89 0.15 -12.98
CA THR A 26 -1.84 -0.95 -12.77
C THR A 26 -3.12 -0.41 -12.11
N LEU A 27 -4.27 -0.88 -12.59
CA LEU A 27 -5.57 -0.60 -12.01
C LEU A 27 -6.16 -1.86 -11.38
N LEU A 28 -6.84 -1.69 -10.26
CA LEU A 28 -7.66 -2.70 -9.60
C LEU A 28 -8.91 -2.96 -10.45
N CYS A 29 -9.04 -4.19 -10.93
CA CYS A 29 -10.12 -4.57 -11.84
C CYS A 29 -11.51 -4.38 -11.21
N LYS A 30 -12.46 -3.93 -12.03
CA LYS A 30 -13.88 -3.87 -11.65
C LYS A 30 -14.54 -5.24 -11.41
N SER A 31 -13.94 -6.33 -11.86
CA SER A 31 -14.49 -7.68 -11.67
C SER A 31 -14.21 -8.25 -10.26
N LEU A 32 -13.30 -7.62 -9.50
CA LEU A 32 -13.00 -8.03 -8.14
C LEU A 32 -14.15 -7.62 -7.21
N THR A 33 -14.57 -8.55 -6.36
CA THR A 33 -15.66 -8.30 -5.39
C THR A 33 -15.16 -7.60 -4.13
N HIS A 34 -13.88 -7.79 -3.79
CA HIS A 34 -13.24 -7.26 -2.59
C HIS A 34 -11.77 -6.96 -2.90
N TYR A 35 -11.18 -6.03 -2.15
CA TYR A 35 -9.75 -5.79 -2.13
C TYR A 35 -9.14 -6.31 -0.82
N VAL A 36 -7.88 -6.70 -0.88
CA VAL A 36 -7.13 -7.14 0.30
C VAL A 36 -6.16 -6.04 0.71
N VAL A 37 -6.20 -5.62 1.97
CA VAL A 37 -5.29 -4.62 2.52
C VAL A 37 -4.53 -5.26 3.68
N PRO A 38 -3.35 -5.85 3.44
CA PRO A 38 -2.58 -6.50 4.50
C PRO A 38 -1.91 -5.47 5.40
N ASP A 39 -1.81 -5.79 6.69
CA ASP A 39 -1.07 -4.96 7.64
C ASP A 39 0.45 -5.12 7.50
N CYS A 40 1.19 -4.36 8.31
CA CYS A 40 2.65 -4.36 8.36
C CYS A 40 3.26 -5.74 8.69
N GLN A 41 2.70 -6.46 9.66
CA GLN A 41 3.23 -7.76 10.11
C GLN A 41 2.90 -8.85 9.09
N VAL A 42 1.67 -8.89 8.58
CA VAL A 42 1.23 -9.86 7.56
C VAL A 42 2.08 -9.72 6.30
N SER A 43 2.29 -8.50 5.82
CA SER A 43 3.11 -8.24 4.63
C SER A 43 4.58 -8.59 4.81
N ARG A 44 5.08 -8.59 6.05
CA ARG A 44 6.46 -8.98 6.37
C ARG A 44 6.63 -10.48 6.53
N LEU A 45 5.71 -11.13 7.24
CA LEU A 45 5.84 -12.52 7.67
C LEU A 45 5.29 -13.54 6.67
N PHE A 46 4.32 -13.13 5.84
CA PHE A 46 3.59 -14.02 4.94
C PHE A 46 3.59 -13.53 3.49
N LEU A 47 4.70 -12.89 3.09
CA LEU A 47 4.82 -12.31 1.75
C LEU A 47 4.66 -13.39 0.66
N GLU A 48 5.12 -14.61 0.89
CA GLU A 48 4.95 -15.74 -0.01
C GLU A 48 3.48 -16.14 -0.24
N ILE A 49 2.60 -15.90 0.75
CA ILE A 49 1.17 -16.16 0.58
C ILE A 49 0.57 -15.09 -0.33
N LEU A 50 0.99 -13.83 -0.17
CA LEU A 50 0.53 -12.69 -0.98
C LEU A 50 1.05 -12.74 -2.43
N GLU A 51 2.11 -13.50 -2.70
CA GLU A 51 2.60 -13.80 -4.06
C GLU A 51 1.70 -14.79 -4.83
N SER A 52 0.78 -15.50 -4.13
CA SER A 52 -0.12 -16.46 -4.77
C SER A 52 -0.97 -15.81 -5.86
N ALA A 53 -0.97 -16.40 -7.06
CA ALA A 53 -1.77 -15.91 -8.19
C ALA A 53 -3.29 -15.97 -7.96
N GLU A 54 -3.74 -16.71 -6.93
CA GLU A 54 -5.14 -16.75 -6.50
C GLU A 54 -5.56 -15.48 -5.76
N LEU A 55 -4.61 -14.77 -5.15
CA LEU A 55 -4.84 -13.48 -4.51
C LEU A 55 -4.61 -12.36 -5.53
N GLN A 56 -5.67 -11.61 -5.79
CA GLN A 56 -5.69 -10.49 -6.72
C GLN A 56 -6.24 -9.25 -6.02
N GLY A 57 -5.89 -8.07 -6.52
CA GLY A 57 -6.38 -6.80 -5.98
C GLY A 57 -5.87 -6.49 -4.58
N ILE A 58 -4.60 -6.83 -4.31
CA ILE A 58 -3.96 -6.48 -3.05
C ILE A 58 -3.51 -5.01 -3.11
N ILE A 59 -3.88 -4.24 -2.09
CA ILE A 59 -3.49 -2.84 -1.92
C ILE A 59 -2.47 -2.78 -0.79
N PHE A 60 -1.20 -2.59 -1.13
CA PHE A 60 -0.16 -2.30 -0.15
C PHE A 60 -0.11 -0.81 0.13
N PHE A 61 -0.07 -0.39 1.39
CA PHE A 61 0.14 1.01 1.73
C PHE A 61 1.64 1.37 1.69
N GLU A 62 1.97 2.60 1.35
CA GLU A 62 3.37 3.10 1.39
C GLU A 62 3.98 2.89 2.78
N THR A 63 3.19 3.09 3.84
CA THR A 63 3.60 2.79 5.23
C THR A 63 4.00 1.33 5.42
N VAL A 64 3.27 0.38 4.81
CA VAL A 64 3.61 -1.05 4.85
C VAL A 64 4.90 -1.32 4.09
N VAL A 65 5.08 -0.73 2.90
CA VAL A 65 6.32 -0.85 2.11
C VAL A 65 7.53 -0.33 2.89
N ASN A 66 7.38 0.82 3.54
CA ASN A 66 8.41 1.43 4.40
C ASN A 66 8.71 0.56 5.62
N TYR A 67 7.67 0.01 6.26
CA TYR A 67 7.82 -0.91 7.38
C TYR A 67 8.59 -2.18 7.00
N VAL A 68 8.19 -2.82 5.91
CA VAL A 68 8.83 -4.03 5.36
C VAL A 68 10.30 -3.76 5.06
N GLN A 69 10.63 -2.59 4.48
CA GLN A 69 12.00 -2.17 4.25
C GLN A 69 12.78 -1.98 5.55
N HIS A 70 12.19 -1.33 6.56
CA HIS A 70 12.85 -1.05 7.83
C HIS A 70 13.13 -2.32 8.63
N GLN A 71 12.18 -3.26 8.67
CA GLN A 71 12.28 -4.48 9.48
C GLN A 71 12.94 -5.66 8.74
N GLY A 72 12.73 -5.79 7.43
CA GLY A 72 13.20 -6.91 6.60
C GLY A 72 14.30 -6.53 5.61
N GLY A 73 14.66 -5.25 5.52
CA GLY A 73 15.69 -4.74 4.62
C GLY A 73 15.23 -4.56 3.17
N ARG A 74 16.14 -4.05 2.33
CA ARG A 74 15.87 -3.74 0.92
C ARG A 74 15.48 -4.94 0.07
N LYS A 75 15.97 -6.14 0.41
CA LYS A 75 15.65 -7.37 -0.33
C LYS A 75 14.15 -7.67 -0.23
N LEU A 76 13.59 -7.64 0.98
CA LEU A 76 12.19 -7.94 1.20
C LEU A 76 11.28 -6.87 0.58
N GLN A 77 11.69 -5.60 0.64
CA GLN A 77 11.01 -4.51 -0.07
C GLN A 77 10.99 -4.74 -1.59
N SER A 78 12.10 -5.19 -2.18
CA SER A 78 12.17 -5.52 -3.62
C SER A 78 11.18 -6.62 -3.96
N GLN A 79 11.14 -7.70 -3.18
CA GLN A 79 10.22 -8.82 -3.40
C GLN A 79 8.75 -8.36 -3.34
N LEU A 80 8.40 -7.49 -2.39
CA LEU A 80 7.06 -6.90 -2.33
C LEU A 80 6.76 -6.09 -3.59
N LYS A 81 7.70 -5.26 -4.04
CA LYS A 81 7.53 -4.49 -5.28
C LYS A 81 7.43 -5.39 -6.52
N ASP A 82 8.12 -6.51 -6.54
CA ASP A 82 8.03 -7.49 -7.63
C ASP A 82 6.63 -8.13 -7.69
N ILE A 83 6.03 -8.44 -6.53
CA ILE A 83 4.63 -8.89 -6.42
C ILE A 83 3.65 -7.83 -6.95
N VAL A 84 3.90 -6.55 -6.64
CA VAL A 84 3.06 -5.44 -7.13
C VAL A 84 3.21 -5.26 -8.64
N ASN A 85 4.44 -5.38 -9.17
CA ASN A 85 4.72 -5.25 -10.59
C ASN A 85 4.21 -6.45 -11.41
N ASN A 86 3.84 -7.55 -10.76
CA ASN A 86 3.19 -8.68 -11.41
C ASN A 86 1.76 -8.32 -11.82
N ASN A 87 1.63 -7.88 -13.07
CA ASN A 87 0.37 -7.36 -13.62
C ASN A 87 -0.79 -8.39 -13.65
N ARG A 88 -0.51 -9.69 -13.43
CA ARG A 88 -1.54 -10.73 -13.36
C ARG A 88 -2.41 -10.64 -12.11
N GLN A 89 -1.86 -10.14 -11.01
CA GLN A 89 -2.59 -10.02 -9.74
C GLN A 89 -3.30 -8.68 -9.60
N GLN A 90 -2.94 -7.70 -10.45
CA GLN A 90 -3.50 -6.34 -10.41
C GLN A 90 -3.36 -5.69 -9.03
N ASN A 91 -2.20 -5.90 -8.41
CA ASN A 91 -1.84 -5.33 -7.12
C ASN A 91 -1.36 -3.89 -7.29
N ILE A 92 -1.50 -3.09 -6.24
CA ILE A 92 -1.07 -1.68 -6.24
C ILE A 92 -0.32 -1.32 -4.96
N ILE A 93 0.42 -0.21 -5.03
CA ILE A 93 0.86 0.52 -3.83
C ILE A 93 0.08 1.82 -3.76
N PHE A 94 -0.62 2.04 -2.65
CA PHE A 94 -1.33 3.28 -2.38
C PHE A 94 -0.53 4.19 -1.46
N SER A 95 -0.26 5.41 -1.92
CA SER A 95 0.53 6.43 -1.23
C SER A 95 -0.25 7.12 -0.09
N ASN A 96 -0.67 6.34 0.91
CA ASN A 96 -1.44 6.82 2.06
C ASN A 96 -0.76 7.96 2.82
N GLU A 97 0.57 7.92 2.95
CA GLU A 97 1.33 8.97 3.66
C GLU A 97 1.22 10.35 3.02
N PHE A 98 0.90 10.43 1.72
CA PHE A 98 0.77 11.69 0.98
C PHE A 98 -0.69 12.05 0.69
N CYS A 99 -1.65 11.25 1.13
CA CYS A 99 -3.07 11.48 0.91
C CYS A 99 -3.69 12.22 2.10
N ASP A 100 -4.27 13.39 1.87
CA ASP A 100 -4.93 14.22 2.90
C ASP A 100 -6.02 13.45 3.67
N GLY A 101 -6.74 12.56 2.98
CA GLY A 101 -7.80 11.74 3.58
C GLY A 101 -7.35 10.47 4.29
N ALA A 102 -6.07 10.09 4.20
CA ALA A 102 -5.54 8.86 4.79
C ALA A 102 -4.34 9.08 5.72
N TYR A 103 -3.70 10.25 5.67
CA TYR A 103 -2.55 10.55 6.51
C TYR A 103 -2.95 10.82 7.96
N VAL A 104 -2.24 10.20 8.88
CA VAL A 104 -2.36 10.44 10.33
C VAL A 104 -1.00 10.88 10.86
N SER A 105 -0.96 12.02 11.55
CA SER A 105 0.27 12.47 12.21
C SER A 105 0.52 11.71 13.51
N ARG A 106 1.78 11.31 13.75
CA ARG A 106 2.17 10.68 15.01
C ARG A 106 1.93 11.60 16.21
N GLU A 107 1.31 11.06 17.24
CA GLU A 107 1.04 11.79 18.48
C GLU A 107 2.25 11.84 19.42
N SER A 108 2.22 12.78 20.37
CA SER A 108 3.27 12.87 21.39
C SER A 108 3.24 11.61 22.26
N LYS A 109 4.42 11.00 22.47
CA LYS A 109 4.64 9.77 23.26
C LYS A 109 4.09 8.47 22.65
N GLU A 110 3.44 8.52 21.50
CA GLU A 110 3.03 7.34 20.74
C GLU A 110 4.27 6.61 20.21
N SER A 111 4.28 5.27 20.26
CA SER A 111 5.35 4.48 19.64
C SER A 111 5.26 4.50 18.11
N SER A 112 6.35 4.17 17.42
CA SER A 112 6.31 4.09 15.95
C SER A 112 5.37 2.98 15.47
N GLU A 113 5.22 1.90 16.24
CA GLU A 113 4.34 0.79 15.89
C GLU A 113 2.88 1.20 16.03
N GLU A 114 2.46 1.72 17.19
CA GLU A 114 1.08 2.19 17.42
C GLU A 114 0.62 3.18 16.34
N TRP A 115 1.49 4.13 15.98
CA TRP A 115 1.19 5.09 14.91
C TRP A 115 0.94 4.42 13.55
N GLN A 116 1.72 3.38 13.20
CA GLN A 116 1.59 2.68 11.92
C GLN A 116 0.34 1.78 11.83
N TRP A 117 -0.28 1.44 12.95
CA TRP A 117 -1.50 0.63 13.02
C TRP A 117 -2.80 1.45 12.95
N ARG A 118 -2.73 2.77 13.05
CA ARG A 118 -3.87 3.69 13.00
C ARG A 118 -4.19 4.13 11.58
#